data_AF-A0AAE1JBH4-F1
#
_entry.id   AF-A0AAE1JBH4-F1
#
_cell.length_a   1.000
_cell.length_b   1.000
_cell.length_c   1.000
_cell.angle_alpha   90.00
_cell.angle_beta   90.00
_cell.angle_gamma   90.00
#
_symmetry.space_group_name_H-M   'P 1'
#
loop_
_entity.id
_entity.type
_entity.pdbx_description
1 polymer ?
#
loop_
_entity_poly.entity_id
_entity_poly.type
_entity_poly.pdbx_seq_one_letter_code
_entity_poly.pdbx_strand_id
1 'polypeptide(L)'
;MTPIIPTANNPASATKLRFARRFLRSLSKMSKTRPSCPSSICVKKRSEGLKMAAYWCMARSVGSRRAWSRAILMKLSRGRQQHPHHHNFSMKRKIRRPTWLGKTKKKQKKKRNITCSSSSYDDEDEEEIMKRQTEKLREVVPGGKLMDICSLLEETAHFVTCLADQVHVMQTIAHRYS
;
A
#
# COMPACT_ATOMS: atom_id res chain seq x y z
N MET A 1 -5.18 44.82 -17.12
CA MET A 1 -5.36 43.35 -17.18
C MET A 1 -4.19 42.69 -16.47
N THR A 2 -4.39 42.29 -15.21
CA THR A 2 -3.39 41.56 -14.43
C THR A 2 -3.54 40.05 -14.70
N PRO A 3 -2.45 39.30 -14.97
CA PRO A 3 -2.55 37.88 -15.21
C PRO A 3 -2.90 37.16 -13.90
N ILE A 4 -3.96 36.36 -13.93
CA ILE A 4 -4.34 35.47 -12.83
C ILE A 4 -3.33 34.32 -12.80
N ILE A 5 -2.42 34.37 -11.84
CA ILE A 5 -1.51 33.27 -11.54
C ILE A 5 -2.37 32.14 -10.92
N PRO A 6 -2.39 30.92 -11.48
CA PRO A 6 -3.10 29.81 -10.86
C PRO A 6 -2.41 29.44 -9.55
N THR A 7 -2.96 29.87 -8.41
CA THR A 7 -2.49 29.47 -7.09
C THR A 7 -2.71 27.96 -6.93
N ALA A 8 -1.61 27.22 -6.77
CA ALA A 8 -1.55 25.77 -6.59
C ALA A 8 -2.07 25.33 -5.20
N ASN A 9 -3.27 25.78 -4.81
CA ASN A 9 -3.85 25.52 -3.49
C ASN A 9 -4.57 24.16 -3.40
N ASN A 10 -4.52 23.34 -4.46
CA ASN A 10 -5.10 22.00 -4.41
C ASN A 10 -4.05 20.97 -3.93
N PRO A 11 -4.16 20.42 -2.70
CA PRO A 11 -3.20 19.43 -2.19
C PRO A 11 -3.13 18.17 -3.05
N ALA A 12 -4.18 17.85 -3.82
CA ALA A 12 -4.19 16.75 -4.77
C ALA A 12 -3.25 17.03 -5.96
N SER A 13 -3.29 18.24 -6.53
CA SER A 13 -2.41 18.60 -7.66
C SER A 13 -0.94 18.64 -7.25
N ALA A 14 -0.64 19.10 -6.05
CA ALA A 14 0.71 19.08 -5.50
C ALA A 14 1.23 17.64 -5.28
N THR A 15 0.37 16.75 -4.78
CA THR A 15 0.72 15.33 -4.55
C THR A 15 0.94 14.58 -5.86
N LYS A 16 0.08 14.82 -6.86
CA LYS A 16 0.21 14.30 -8.22
C LYS A 16 1.50 14.78 -8.90
N LEU A 17 1.86 16.05 -8.76
CA LEU A 17 3.12 16.58 -9.30
C LEU A 17 4.35 15.96 -8.62
N ARG A 18 4.33 15.82 -7.28
CA ARG A 18 5.39 15.13 -6.54
C ARG A 18 5.52 13.68 -6.97
N PHE A 19 4.40 12.99 -7.18
CA PHE A 19 4.36 11.63 -7.71
C PHE A 19 5.02 11.57 -9.09
N ALA A 20 4.55 12.37 -10.05
CA ALA A 20 5.06 12.39 -11.42
C ALA A 20 6.57 12.65 -11.47
N ARG A 21 7.06 13.65 -10.72
CA ARG A 21 8.50 13.97 -10.64
C ARG A 21 9.32 12.80 -10.10
N ARG A 22 8.85 12.11 -9.06
CA ARG A 22 9.53 10.94 -8.48
C ARG A 22 9.49 9.75 -9.44
N PHE A 23 8.37 9.55 -10.11
CA PHE A 23 8.17 8.45 -11.04
C PHE A 23 9.07 8.61 -12.27
N LEU A 24 9.11 9.78 -12.91
CA LEU A 24 10.02 10.08 -14.02
C LEU A 24 11.50 9.85 -13.66
N ARG A 25 11.93 10.29 -12.47
CA ARG A 25 13.29 10.01 -11.96
C ARG A 25 13.56 8.51 -11.81
N SER A 26 12.55 7.72 -11.43
CA SER A 26 12.66 6.27 -11.30
C SER A 26 12.72 5.59 -12.67
N LEU A 27 11.91 6.04 -13.63
CA LEU A 27 11.94 5.59 -15.02
C LEU A 27 13.30 5.83 -15.66
N SER A 28 13.88 7.01 -15.48
CA SER A 28 15.23 7.35 -15.98
C SER A 28 16.33 6.46 -15.40
N LYS A 29 16.18 5.97 -14.16
CA LYS A 29 17.11 4.98 -13.59
C LYS A 29 16.92 3.60 -14.20
N MET A 30 15.67 3.19 -14.40
CA MET A 30 15.31 1.87 -14.97
C MET A 30 15.56 1.75 -16.48
N SER A 31 15.66 2.87 -17.20
CA SER A 31 16.05 2.87 -18.61
C SER A 31 17.55 2.62 -18.79
N LYS A 32 18.39 3.05 -17.84
CA LYS A 32 19.86 2.85 -17.89
C LYS A 32 20.27 1.38 -17.68
N THR A 33 19.46 0.61 -16.96
CA THR A 33 19.74 -0.80 -16.65
C THR A 33 19.04 -1.76 -17.63
N ARG A 34 18.72 -1.30 -18.85
CA ARG A 34 17.98 -2.10 -19.83
C ARG A 34 18.91 -3.15 -20.46
N PRO A 35 18.62 -4.46 -20.34
CA PRO A 35 19.38 -5.47 -21.07
C PRO A 35 19.07 -5.37 -22.57
N SER A 36 20.09 -5.57 -23.41
CA SER A 36 20.02 -5.42 -24.87
C SER A 36 19.08 -6.41 -25.57
N CYS A 37 18.79 -7.57 -24.95
CA CYS A 37 17.89 -8.58 -25.51
C CYS A 37 16.63 -8.76 -24.63
N PRO A 38 15.43 -8.37 -25.11
CA PRO A 38 14.20 -8.50 -24.33
C PRO A 38 13.63 -9.91 -24.44
N SER A 39 13.92 -10.78 -23.47
CA SER A 39 13.14 -12.01 -23.27
C SER A 39 11.76 -11.68 -22.66
N SER A 40 10.76 -12.53 -22.87
CA SER A 40 9.42 -12.39 -22.27
C SER A 40 9.49 -12.27 -20.73
N ILE A 41 10.41 -13.02 -20.11
CA ILE A 41 10.73 -12.96 -18.67
C ILE A 41 11.27 -11.57 -18.30
N CYS A 42 12.14 -10.98 -19.13
CA CYS A 42 12.66 -9.63 -18.91
C CYS A 42 11.55 -8.58 -18.97
N VAL A 43 10.58 -8.71 -19.89
CA VAL A 43 9.45 -7.80 -20.01
C VAL A 43 8.55 -7.85 -18.76
N LYS A 44 8.20 -9.05 -18.28
CA LYS A 44 7.40 -9.23 -17.04
C LYS A 44 8.12 -8.67 -15.81
N LYS A 45 9.43 -8.91 -15.67
CA LYS A 45 10.22 -8.34 -14.56
C LYS A 45 10.25 -6.81 -14.62
N ARG A 46 10.35 -6.25 -15.82
CA ARG A 46 10.32 -4.79 -16.02
C ARG A 46 8.96 -4.21 -15.67
N SER A 47 7.85 -4.82 -16.09
CA SER A 47 6.50 -4.33 -15.77
C SER A 47 6.22 -4.38 -14.26
N GLU A 48 6.62 -5.45 -13.58
CA GLU A 48 6.53 -5.52 -12.12
C GLU A 48 7.42 -4.47 -11.45
N GLY A 49 8.64 -4.25 -11.94
CA GLY A 49 9.49 -3.16 -11.47
C GLY A 49 8.84 -1.78 -11.61
N LEU A 50 8.18 -1.52 -12.74
CA LEU A 50 7.45 -0.27 -12.99
C LEU A 50 6.27 -0.10 -12.04
N LYS A 51 5.49 -1.17 -11.84
CA LYS A 51 4.36 -1.22 -10.90
C LYS A 51 4.83 -0.93 -9.47
N MET A 52 5.91 -1.58 -9.03
CA MET A 52 6.49 -1.35 -7.70
C MET A 52 7.05 0.07 -7.57
N ALA A 53 7.71 0.60 -8.59
CA ALA A 53 8.22 1.98 -8.61
C ALA A 53 7.08 3.01 -8.51
N ALA A 54 5.97 2.76 -9.21
CA ALA A 54 4.79 3.61 -9.15
C ALA A 54 4.18 3.60 -7.74
N TYR A 55 3.93 2.43 -7.15
CA TYR A 55 3.46 2.31 -5.77
C TYR A 55 4.40 2.98 -4.76
N TRP A 56 5.72 2.82 -4.93
CA TRP A 56 6.70 3.46 -4.06
C TRP A 56 6.68 4.99 -4.18
N CYS A 57 6.65 5.51 -5.41
CA CYS A 57 6.64 6.95 -5.66
C CYS A 57 5.35 7.59 -5.15
N MET A 58 4.21 6.92 -5.34
CA MET A 58 2.89 7.37 -4.87
C MET A 58 2.83 7.38 -3.34
N ALA A 59 3.25 6.31 -2.67
CA ALA A 59 3.28 6.28 -1.21
C ALA A 59 4.20 7.37 -0.63
N ARG A 60 5.33 7.66 -1.29
CA ARG A 60 6.27 8.69 -0.83
C ARG A 60 5.85 10.12 -1.19
N SER A 61 4.99 10.34 -2.19
CA SER A 61 4.46 11.68 -2.51
C SER A 61 3.40 12.12 -1.49
N VAL A 62 2.62 11.17 -0.99
CA VAL A 62 1.60 11.35 0.05
C VAL A 62 2.21 11.52 1.44
N GLY A 63 3.31 10.82 1.71
CA GLY A 63 4.05 10.95 2.97
C GLY A 63 3.57 10.01 4.08
N SER A 64 4.26 10.02 5.22
CA SER A 64 4.08 9.05 6.31
C SER A 64 2.80 9.23 7.14
N ARG A 65 2.02 10.28 6.89
CA ARG A 65 0.79 10.55 7.64
C ARG A 65 -0.35 9.58 7.34
N ARG A 66 -0.29 8.90 6.18
CA ARG A 66 -1.30 7.90 5.78
C ARG A 66 -0.86 6.51 6.21
N ALA A 67 -1.79 5.74 6.77
CA ALA A 67 -1.52 4.38 7.19
C ALA A 67 -1.27 3.47 5.98
N TRP A 68 -2.02 3.65 4.88
CA TRP A 68 -1.80 2.88 3.65
C TRP A 68 -0.44 3.16 3.00
N SER A 69 0.04 4.42 3.05
CA SER A 69 1.33 4.78 2.48
C SER A 69 2.48 4.12 3.26
N ARG A 70 2.40 4.12 4.59
CA ARG A 70 3.35 3.41 5.47
C ARG A 70 3.34 1.91 5.20
N ALA A 71 2.16 1.31 5.05
CA ALA A 71 2.03 -0.12 4.76
C ALA A 71 2.71 -0.48 3.43
N ILE A 72 2.50 0.30 2.37
CA ILE A 72 3.19 0.12 1.08
C ILE A 72 4.70 0.27 1.25
N LEU A 73 5.18 1.33 1.90
CA LEU A 73 6.61 1.57 2.08
C LEU A 73 7.28 0.44 2.88
N MET A 74 6.62 -0.08 3.92
CA MET A 74 7.10 -1.22 4.70
C MET A 74 7.19 -2.48 3.83
N LYS A 75 6.13 -2.78 3.05
CA LYS A 75 6.10 -3.96 2.15
C LYS A 75 7.22 -3.89 1.10
N LEU A 76 7.39 -2.74 0.47
CA LEU A 76 8.40 -2.51 -0.58
C LEU A 76 9.82 -2.37 -0.04
N SER A 77 10.01 -2.11 1.26
CA SER A 77 11.33 -2.07 1.88
C SER A 77 11.80 -3.46 2.30
N ARG A 78 10.88 -4.32 2.75
CA ARG A 78 11.16 -5.72 3.08
C ARG A 78 11.59 -6.53 1.86
N GLY A 79 11.01 -6.28 0.69
CA GLY A 79 11.42 -6.93 -0.56
C GLY A 79 12.82 -6.54 -1.07
N ARG A 80 13.34 -5.37 -0.67
CA ARG A 80 14.71 -4.92 -1.00
C ARG A 80 15.79 -5.47 -0.06
N GLN A 81 15.43 -5.84 1.16
CA GLN A 81 16.35 -6.43 2.14
C GLN A 81 16.63 -7.93 1.90
N GLN A 82 15.91 -8.59 0.98
CA GLN A 82 16.13 -10.00 0.66
C GLN A 82 17.30 -10.26 -0.31
N HIS A 83 18.11 -9.24 -0.63
CA HIS A 83 19.49 -9.46 -1.07
C HIS A 83 20.41 -9.26 0.13
N PRO A 84 20.63 -10.28 0.98
CA PRO A 84 21.76 -10.26 1.89
C PRO A 84 23.01 -10.31 1.01
N HIS A 85 23.59 -9.14 0.75
CA HIS A 85 25.02 -9.12 0.50
C HIS A 85 25.66 -9.79 1.71
N HIS A 86 26.37 -10.90 1.48
CA HIS A 86 27.31 -11.46 2.42
C HIS A 86 28.28 -10.35 2.84
N HIS A 87 27.97 -9.66 3.92
CA HIS A 87 28.92 -8.79 4.60
C HIS A 87 28.88 -9.17 6.06
N ASN A 88 29.94 -9.85 6.46
CA ASN A 88 30.31 -10.07 7.84
C ASN A 88 30.18 -8.75 8.60
N PHE A 89 29.13 -8.62 9.40
CA PHE A 89 29.12 -7.65 10.50
C PHE A 89 28.36 -8.25 11.67
N SER A 90 29.07 -9.14 12.36
CA SER A 90 28.87 -9.35 13.78
C SER A 90 29.01 -7.99 14.47
N MET A 91 27.88 -7.37 14.83
CA MET A 91 27.80 -6.46 15.96
C MET A 91 26.42 -6.56 16.57
N LYS A 92 26.41 -7.33 17.66
CA LYS A 92 25.47 -7.32 18.77
C LYS A 92 24.84 -5.93 18.97
N ARG A 93 23.55 -5.79 18.66
CA ARG A 93 22.72 -4.77 19.32
C ARG A 93 21.74 -5.47 20.25
N LYS A 94 22.20 -5.65 21.48
CA LYS A 94 21.38 -5.90 22.66
C LYS A 94 20.46 -4.69 22.84
N ILE A 95 19.22 -4.77 22.36
CA ILE A 95 18.15 -3.89 22.82
C ILE A 95 17.36 -4.69 23.85
N ARG A 96 17.62 -4.35 25.12
CA ARG A 96 16.89 -4.80 26.30
C ARG A 96 15.41 -4.47 26.11
N ARG A 97 14.55 -5.49 26.03
CA ARG A 97 13.10 -5.30 26.17
C ARG A 97 12.78 -5.25 27.67
N PRO A 98 12.00 -4.28 28.17
CA PRO A 98 11.55 -4.30 29.56
C PRO A 98 10.62 -5.49 29.78
N THR A 99 10.89 -6.21 30.86
CA THR A 99 10.06 -7.26 31.43
C THR A 99 8.74 -6.66 31.90
N TRP A 100 7.65 -6.90 31.18
CA TRP A 100 6.30 -6.69 31.72
C TRP A 100 5.81 -7.98 32.35
N LEU A 101 5.95 -8.05 33.67
CA LEU A 101 5.15 -8.92 34.52
C LEU A 101 3.68 -8.54 34.34
N GLY A 102 2.90 -9.43 33.74
CA GLY A 102 1.46 -9.32 33.63
C GLY A 102 0.84 -10.71 33.59
N LYS A 103 0.49 -11.22 34.77
CA LYS A 103 -0.23 -12.49 34.93
C LYS A 103 -1.63 -12.33 34.36
N THR A 104 -2.02 -13.14 33.38
CA THR A 104 -3.44 -13.44 33.14
C THR A 104 -3.63 -14.92 32.80
N LYS A 105 -4.65 -15.47 33.45
CA LYS A 105 -4.89 -16.89 33.69
C LYS A 105 -5.29 -17.65 32.42
N LYS A 106 -4.90 -18.94 32.39
CA LYS A 106 -5.43 -20.01 31.52
C LYS A 106 -6.96 -19.93 31.42
N LYS A 107 -7.52 -20.06 30.22
CA LYS A 107 -8.90 -20.54 30.04
C LYS A 107 -8.96 -21.65 29.00
N GLN A 108 -9.66 -22.70 29.40
CA GLN A 108 -9.77 -24.02 28.81
C GLN A 108 -10.47 -24.00 27.44
N LYS A 109 -10.04 -24.91 26.56
CA LYS A 109 -10.83 -25.35 25.40
C LYS A 109 -12.14 -25.95 25.88
N LYS A 110 -13.25 -25.24 25.69
CA LYS A 110 -14.61 -25.81 25.78
C LYS A 110 -15.00 -26.25 24.37
N LYS A 111 -14.87 -27.56 24.10
CA LYS A 111 -15.66 -28.24 23.06
C LYS A 111 -17.13 -28.15 23.43
N ARG A 112 -17.96 -28.09 22.38
CA ARG A 112 -19.44 -28.18 22.29
C ARG A 112 -19.89 -27.04 21.35
N ASN A 113 -20.76 -27.22 20.35
CA ASN A 113 -21.60 -28.32 19.93
C ASN A 113 -22.22 -27.85 18.60
N ILE A 114 -22.26 -28.73 17.60
CA ILE A 114 -22.96 -28.49 16.34
C ILE A 114 -24.44 -28.40 16.68
N THR A 115 -25.01 -27.21 16.51
CA THR A 115 -26.46 -27.02 16.50
C THR A 115 -26.83 -26.79 15.04
N CYS A 116 -27.50 -27.78 14.45
CA CYS A 116 -28.22 -27.59 13.21
C CYS A 116 -29.44 -26.73 13.53
N SER A 117 -29.48 -25.53 12.97
CA SER A 117 -30.65 -24.66 13.01
C SER A 117 -31.02 -24.35 11.57
N SER A 118 -31.92 -25.17 11.05
CA SER A 118 -32.69 -24.88 9.85
C SER A 118 -33.67 -23.76 10.16
N SER A 119 -33.55 -22.62 9.46
CA SER A 119 -34.54 -21.54 9.36
C SER A 119 -34.02 -20.62 8.24
N SER A 120 -34.40 -20.74 6.97
CA SER A 120 -35.70 -20.38 6.38
C SER A 120 -36.24 -19.07 6.94
N TYR A 121 -35.68 -17.94 6.48
CA TYR A 121 -36.31 -16.66 6.12
C TYR A 121 -35.16 -15.76 5.62
N ASP A 122 -35.18 -15.44 4.33
CA ASP A 122 -34.10 -14.74 3.60
C ASP A 122 -34.11 -13.22 3.85
N ASP A 123 -33.78 -12.81 5.07
CA ASP A 123 -33.30 -11.46 5.35
C ASP A 123 -31.85 -11.59 5.86
N GLU A 124 -30.87 -11.40 4.96
CA GLU A 124 -29.48 -11.30 5.40
C GLU A 124 -29.36 -10.07 6.30
N ASP A 125 -29.05 -10.32 7.57
CA ASP A 125 -28.85 -9.30 8.60
C ASP A 125 -27.87 -8.22 8.10
N GLU A 126 -28.33 -6.96 8.00
CA GLU A 126 -27.55 -5.84 7.44
C GLU A 126 -26.18 -5.70 8.14
N GLU A 127 -26.12 -6.07 9.42
CA GLU A 127 -24.89 -6.06 10.21
C GLU A 127 -23.85 -7.09 9.70
N GLU A 128 -24.29 -8.28 9.32
CA GLU A 128 -23.40 -9.31 8.76
C GLU A 128 -22.92 -8.94 7.35
N ILE A 129 -23.75 -8.29 6.54
CA ILE A 129 -23.34 -7.74 5.23
C ILE A 129 -22.27 -6.66 5.43
N MET A 130 -22.51 -5.70 6.32
CA MET A 130 -21.58 -4.60 6.61
C MET A 130 -20.23 -5.13 7.11
N LYS A 131 -20.25 -6.14 7.98
CA LYS A 131 -19.05 -6.79 8.49
C LYS A 131 -18.26 -7.49 7.39
N ARG A 132 -18.93 -8.24 6.51
CA ARG A 132 -18.28 -8.90 5.36
C ARG A 132 -17.68 -7.90 4.38
N GLN A 133 -18.39 -6.81 4.08
CA GLN A 133 -17.90 -5.73 3.22
C GLN A 133 -16.69 -5.02 3.84
N THR A 134 -16.74 -4.75 5.15
CA THR A 134 -15.63 -4.15 5.90
C THR A 134 -14.40 -5.04 5.86
N GLU A 135 -14.54 -6.35 6.05
CA GLU A 135 -13.39 -7.27 6.00
C GLU A 135 -12.78 -7.34 4.59
N LYS A 136 -13.60 -7.39 3.54
CA LYS A 136 -13.12 -7.28 2.15
C LYS A 136 -12.34 -5.98 1.93
N LEU A 137 -12.82 -4.87 2.48
CA LEU A 137 -12.15 -3.58 2.35
C LEU A 137 -10.79 -3.56 3.07
N ARG A 138 -10.70 -4.19 4.25
CA ARG A 138 -9.43 -4.33 4.99
C ARG A 138 -8.37 -5.12 4.25
N GLU A 139 -8.77 -6.06 3.40
CA GLU A 139 -7.87 -6.86 2.58
C GLU A 139 -7.28 -6.08 1.39
N VAL A 140 -8.09 -5.22 0.77
CA VAL A 140 -7.67 -4.47 -0.42
C VAL A 140 -6.95 -3.16 -0.09
N VAL A 141 -7.26 -2.52 1.04
CA VAL A 141 -6.59 -1.30 1.50
C VAL A 141 -5.27 -1.67 2.18
N PRO A 142 -4.12 -1.16 1.71
CA PRO A 142 -2.84 -1.45 2.36
C PRO A 142 -2.87 -1.08 3.85
N GLY A 143 -2.59 -2.03 4.73
CA GLY A 143 -2.62 -1.81 6.18
C GLY A 143 -4.02 -1.79 6.80
N GLY A 144 -5.08 -2.06 6.03
CA GLY A 144 -6.49 -1.98 6.49
C GLY A 144 -6.84 -2.91 7.65
N LYS A 145 -6.16 -4.06 7.79
CA LYS A 145 -6.41 -5.06 8.85
C LYS A 145 -6.40 -4.52 10.28
N LEU A 146 -5.65 -3.45 10.53
CA LEU A 146 -5.51 -2.83 11.86
C LEU A 146 -6.31 -1.54 12.02
N MET A 147 -7.11 -1.16 11.01
CA MET A 147 -7.88 0.08 11.01
C MET A 147 -9.28 -0.14 11.58
N ASP A 148 -9.76 0.83 12.36
CA ASP A 148 -11.18 1.00 12.66
C ASP A 148 -11.95 1.41 11.40
N ILE A 149 -13.28 1.35 11.45
CA ILE A 149 -14.15 1.57 10.29
C ILE A 149 -13.99 3.00 9.74
N CYS A 150 -13.97 4.02 10.60
CA CYS A 150 -13.84 5.42 10.18
C CYS A 150 -12.50 5.66 9.49
N SER A 151 -11.39 5.26 10.13
CA SER A 151 -10.05 5.37 9.53
C SER A 151 -9.93 4.58 8.23
N LEU A 152 -10.57 3.40 8.14
CA LEU A 152 -10.55 2.57 6.94
C LEU A 152 -11.23 3.29 5.76
N LEU A 153 -12.38 3.91 5.98
CA LEU A 153 -13.10 4.65 4.94
C LEU A 153 -12.32 5.89 4.48
N GLU A 154 -11.77 6.67 5.40
CA GLU A 154 -10.94 7.84 5.08
C GLU A 154 -9.68 7.45 4.28
N GLU A 155 -8.97 6.41 4.72
CA GLU A 155 -7.78 5.91 4.03
C GLU A 155 -8.15 5.30 2.67
N THR A 156 -9.32 4.67 2.54
CA THR A 156 -9.84 4.15 1.26
C THR A 156 -10.09 5.27 0.27
N ALA A 157 -10.86 6.30 0.66
CA ALA A 157 -11.18 7.43 -0.22
C ALA A 157 -9.90 8.11 -0.73
N HIS A 158 -8.94 8.31 0.17
CA HIS A 158 -7.65 8.87 -0.18
C HIS A 158 -6.81 7.93 -1.07
N PHE A 159 -6.83 6.63 -0.80
CA PHE A 159 -6.08 5.64 -1.60
C PHE A 159 -6.63 5.54 -3.02
N VAL A 160 -7.95 5.49 -3.19
CA VAL A 160 -8.62 5.50 -4.51
C VAL A 160 -8.26 6.76 -5.30
N THR A 161 -8.29 7.93 -4.65
CA THR A 161 -7.86 9.19 -5.28
C THR A 161 -6.41 9.10 -5.79
N CYS A 162 -5.52 8.56 -4.97
CA CYS A 162 -4.11 8.40 -5.35
C CYS A 162 -3.93 7.37 -6.49
N LEU A 163 -4.71 6.29 -6.53
CA LEU A 163 -4.70 5.32 -7.63
C LEU A 163 -5.15 5.97 -8.94
N ALA A 164 -6.21 6.78 -8.92
CA ALA A 164 -6.66 7.52 -10.09
C ALA A 164 -5.56 8.49 -10.59
N ASP A 165 -4.94 9.24 -9.69
CA ASP A 165 -3.81 10.12 -10.02
C ASP A 165 -2.59 9.35 -10.58
N GLN A 166 -2.30 8.17 -10.02
CA GLN A 166 -1.24 7.29 -10.49
C GLN A 166 -1.48 6.89 -11.95
N VAL A 167 -2.68 6.37 -12.25
CA VAL A 167 -3.06 5.94 -13.60
C VAL A 167 -2.99 7.11 -14.58
N HIS A 168 -3.57 8.26 -14.21
CA HIS A 168 -3.57 9.45 -15.06
C HIS A 168 -2.15 9.92 -15.40
N VAL A 169 -1.25 10.00 -14.42
CA VAL A 169 0.14 10.39 -14.68
C VAL A 169 0.86 9.37 -15.57
N MET A 170 0.66 8.08 -15.34
CA MET A 170 1.26 7.03 -16.16
C MET A 170 0.76 7.08 -17.62
N GLN A 171 -0.55 7.28 -17.82
CA GLN A 171 -1.15 7.46 -19.14
C GLN A 171 -0.65 8.74 -19.83
N THR A 172 -0.55 9.84 -19.10
CA THR A 172 -0.03 11.11 -19.63
C THR A 172 1.41 10.94 -20.12
N ILE A 173 2.25 10.25 -19.35
CA ILE A 173 3.62 9.94 -19.76
C ILE A 173 3.59 9.05 -21.01
N ALA A 174 2.82 7.97 -21.00
CA ALA A 174 2.73 7.07 -22.15
C ALA A 174 2.31 7.82 -23.41
N HIS A 175 1.26 8.63 -23.36
CA HIS A 175 0.77 9.40 -24.51
C HIS A 175 1.79 10.42 -25.05
N ARG A 176 2.63 10.99 -24.19
CA ARG A 176 3.68 11.94 -24.60
C ARG A 176 4.90 11.29 -25.26
N TYR A 177 5.10 9.98 -25.06
CA TYR A 177 6.26 9.21 -25.53
C TYR A 177 5.86 7.96 -26.36
N SER A 178 4.59 7.86 -26.77
CA SER A 178 4.11 6.86 -27.74
C SER A 178 4.21 7.46 -29.14
#